data_AF-A0A3B4AT58-F1
#
_entry.id   AF-A0A3B4AT58-F1
#
_cell.length_a   1.000
_cell.length_b   1.000
_cell.length_c   1.000
_cell.angle_alpha   90.00
_cell.angle_beta   90.00
_cell.angle_gamma   90.00
#
_symmetry.space_group_name_H-M   'P 1'
#
loop_
_entity.id
_entity.type
_entity.pdbx_description
1 polymer ?
#
loop_
_entity_poly.entity_id
_entity_poly.type
_entity_poly.pdbx_seq_one_letter_code
_entity_poly.pdbx_strand_id
1 'polypeptide(L)'
;VIIFRMVEKSSQNGVYKLGAETTIRESFDTSFIIDYILLAVVLQLAMTHPSHHLNFGMNPDHARNSLSNCGIRQPKYGDRKVHHMYMRKKGINTLINIMSRLGQDDPSPSRINHNERLEFLGDAVVEFLTSVHLYYLFPNLEEGGLATYRTAIVQNQHLAMLAKKLELDRFMLYAHGPDLCRESDLRHAMANCFEALIGAVYLEGGLDEARQLFGRLLFNTEDMREVWLHYPPHPLQVQEPQTDRHLIDTSPVLQKLTSFEESIGVLFTHVRLLARAFTLRTVGFNHLTLGHNQRMEFLGDSIMQLVATEYLFIHFPDHHEGHLTLLRSSLVNNRTQAKVAEELGMQDFAITNDKTKRPVALRTKTLADLLESFIAALYIDKDLEFVHTFMNVCFFPRLKEFILNQDWNDPKSQLQQCCLTLRTEGKEPDIPLYKTLQTVGPSHARTYTVAVYFKGERIGCGKGPRSVSQQREARWNILVIQTHRIYEM
;
A
#
# COMPACT_ATOMS: atom_id res chain seq x y z
N VAL A 1 -5.05 34.45 -4.81
CA VAL A 1 -4.51 34.26 -6.17
C VAL A 1 -3.02 34.59 -6.12
N ILE A 2 -2.19 33.58 -5.86
CA ILE A 2 -0.73 33.72 -6.00
C ILE A 2 -0.42 33.30 -7.43
N ILE A 3 -0.06 34.29 -8.24
CA ILE A 3 0.35 34.11 -9.62
C ILE A 3 1.74 33.47 -9.58
N PHE A 4 1.86 32.24 -10.09
CA PHE A 4 3.17 31.66 -10.45
C PHE A 4 3.76 32.53 -11.56
N ARG A 5 4.61 33.49 -11.18
CA ARG A 5 5.39 34.29 -12.12
C ARG A 5 6.63 33.47 -12.48
N MET A 6 6.58 32.74 -13.59
CA MET A 6 7.81 32.41 -14.30
C MET A 6 8.45 33.72 -14.72
N VAL A 7 9.57 34.08 -14.09
CA VAL A 7 10.36 35.23 -14.50
C VAL A 7 11.24 34.78 -15.67
N GLU A 8 10.78 35.03 -16.89
CA GLU A 8 11.70 35.19 -18.02
C GLU A 8 12.43 36.52 -17.83
N LYS A 9 13.71 36.47 -17.43
CA LYS A 9 14.59 37.63 -17.54
C LYS A 9 15.11 37.70 -18.97
N SER A 10 14.57 38.64 -19.74
CA SER A 10 15.26 39.20 -20.89
C SER A 10 16.54 39.89 -20.39
N SER A 11 17.70 39.50 -20.93
CA SER A 11 18.91 40.32 -20.86
C SER A 11 19.34 40.62 -22.30
N GLN A 12 19.40 41.92 -22.60
CA GLN A 12 20.20 42.40 -23.71
C GLN A 12 21.67 42.09 -23.40
N ASN A 13 22.38 41.66 -24.45
CA ASN A 13 23.79 41.26 -24.52
C ASN A 13 24.05 39.79 -24.23
N GLY A 14 24.14 39.03 -25.32
CA GLY A 14 24.38 37.60 -25.31
C GLY A 14 25.79 37.23 -24.87
N VAL A 15 25.86 36.25 -23.98
CA VAL A 15 26.75 35.08 -24.03
C VAL A 15 26.05 33.99 -23.22
N TYR A 16 25.66 32.89 -23.86
CA TYR A 16 25.13 31.71 -23.17
C TYR A 16 26.28 30.91 -22.53
N LYS A 17 26.26 30.77 -21.21
CA LYS A 17 26.96 29.70 -20.49
C LYS A 17 25.94 29.01 -19.59
N LEU A 18 25.69 27.73 -19.85
CA LEU A 18 24.98 26.84 -18.93
C LEU A 18 25.85 26.69 -17.68
N GLY A 19 25.35 27.20 -16.55
CA GLY A 19 25.82 26.89 -15.21
C GLY A 19 24.61 26.52 -14.37
N ALA A 20 24.52 25.25 -13.99
CA ALA A 20 23.68 24.78 -12.91
C ALA A 20 24.12 25.46 -11.59
N GLU A 21 23.26 25.39 -10.58
CA GLU A 21 23.37 26.06 -9.26
C GLU A 21 22.82 27.49 -9.24
N THR A 22 21.50 27.59 -9.08
CA THR A 22 20.92 28.72 -8.36
C THR A 22 19.79 28.21 -7.50
N THR A 23 20.12 27.96 -6.24
CA THR A 23 19.20 27.69 -5.15
C THR A 23 18.17 28.83 -5.11
N ILE A 24 16.95 28.57 -5.56
CA ILE A 24 15.85 29.54 -5.54
C ILE A 24 15.46 29.72 -4.06
N ARG A 25 15.96 30.79 -3.45
CA ARG A 25 15.83 31.12 -2.03
C ARG A 25 14.60 31.99 -1.69
N GLU A 26 13.59 32.05 -2.57
CA GLU A 26 12.41 32.91 -2.37
C GLU A 26 11.06 32.23 -2.69
N SER A 27 10.95 30.92 -2.54
CA SER A 27 9.68 30.21 -2.78
C SER A 27 9.27 29.35 -1.59
N PHE A 28 8.06 29.66 -1.07
CA PHE A 28 7.22 28.92 -0.12
C PHE A 28 7.38 29.25 1.38
N ASP A 29 6.35 29.88 1.96
CA ASP A 29 6.14 29.99 3.43
C ASP A 29 5.83 28.61 4.07
N THR A 30 5.52 27.57 3.29
CA THR A 30 5.17 26.24 3.82
C THR A 30 6.38 25.49 4.40
N SER A 31 7.60 25.81 3.98
CA SER A 31 8.83 25.23 4.56
C SER A 31 9.08 25.69 6.00
N PHE A 32 8.52 26.84 6.41
CA PHE A 32 8.54 27.28 7.81
C PHE A 32 7.51 26.54 8.69
N ILE A 33 6.49 25.93 8.07
CA ILE A 33 5.42 25.22 8.79
C ILE A 33 5.75 23.72 8.90
N ILE A 34 6.44 23.18 7.89
CA ILE A 34 6.82 21.76 7.83
C ILE A 34 8.23 21.54 8.43
N ASP A 35 9.03 22.60 8.65
CA ASP A 35 10.45 22.56 9.10
C ASP A 35 11.32 21.52 8.37
N TYR A 36 10.94 21.17 7.14
CA TYR A 36 11.70 20.33 6.23
C TYR A 36 11.58 20.93 4.83
N ILE A 37 12.71 21.05 4.13
CA ILE A 37 12.76 21.70 2.82
C ILE A 37 12.70 20.62 1.74
N LEU A 38 11.51 20.43 1.17
CA LEU A 38 11.30 19.60 -0.02
C LEU A 38 11.75 20.30 -1.29
N LEU A 39 12.17 19.52 -2.29
CA LEU A 39 12.32 20.00 -3.66
C LEU A 39 10.97 20.56 -4.15
N ALA A 40 10.98 21.79 -4.66
CA ALA A 40 9.76 22.52 -5.03
C ALA A 40 8.82 21.74 -5.97
N VAL A 41 9.37 20.94 -6.89
CA VAL A 41 8.59 20.12 -7.82
C VAL A 41 7.84 18.99 -7.11
N VAL A 42 8.48 18.33 -6.14
CA VAL A 42 7.89 17.23 -5.37
C VAL A 42 6.82 17.78 -4.43
N LEU A 43 7.11 18.90 -3.75
CA LEU A 43 6.13 19.59 -2.92
C LEU A 43 4.91 20.04 -3.72
N GLN A 44 5.12 20.64 -4.90
CA GLN A 44 4.02 21.05 -5.77
C GLN A 44 3.18 19.85 -6.19
N LEU A 45 3.81 18.73 -6.57
CA LEU A 45 3.10 17.51 -6.92
C LEU A 45 2.26 16.97 -5.75
N ALA A 46 2.83 16.92 -4.54
CA ALA A 46 2.14 16.49 -3.32
C ALA A 46 0.91 17.35 -3.01
N MET A 47 0.99 18.66 -3.28
CA MET A 47 -0.10 19.63 -3.08
C MET A 47 -1.12 19.64 -4.24
N THR A 48 -0.88 18.90 -5.33
CA THR A 48 -1.75 18.90 -6.52
C THR A 48 -2.89 17.89 -6.40
N HIS A 49 -4.11 18.39 -6.16
CA HIS A 49 -5.30 17.55 -6.06
C HIS A 49 -5.76 17.05 -7.46
N PRO A 50 -6.33 15.84 -7.59
CA PRO A 50 -6.77 15.29 -8.88
C PRO A 50 -7.82 16.10 -9.62
N SER A 51 -8.59 16.95 -8.91
CA SER A 51 -9.56 17.87 -9.53
C SER A 51 -8.91 19.04 -10.28
N HIS A 52 -7.61 19.28 -10.08
CA HIS A 52 -6.88 20.38 -10.69
C HIS A 52 -6.44 20.03 -12.12
N HIS A 53 -7.32 20.26 -13.10
CA HIS A 53 -7.09 19.87 -14.49
C HIS A 53 -6.38 20.93 -15.36
N LEU A 54 -6.31 22.18 -14.91
CA LEU A 54 -5.84 23.30 -15.71
C LEU A 54 -4.84 24.12 -14.91
N ASN A 55 -3.62 24.26 -15.44
CA ASN A 55 -2.55 25.06 -14.83
C ASN A 55 -2.74 26.58 -15.04
N PHE A 56 -3.94 27.02 -15.42
CA PHE A 56 -4.22 28.44 -15.54
C PHE A 56 -4.48 28.98 -14.13
N GLY A 57 -3.59 29.83 -13.61
CA GLY A 57 -3.79 30.56 -12.34
C GLY A 57 -4.91 31.61 -12.40
N MET A 58 -5.81 31.52 -13.38
CA MET A 58 -6.94 32.38 -13.66
C MET A 58 -8.15 31.52 -14.02
N ASN A 59 -9.36 32.09 -13.97
CA ASN A 59 -10.57 31.34 -14.32
C ASN A 59 -10.43 30.69 -15.72
N PRO A 60 -10.59 29.35 -15.81
CA PRO A 60 -10.51 28.61 -17.06
C PRO A 60 -11.34 29.20 -18.20
N ASP A 61 -12.51 29.73 -17.91
CA ASP A 61 -13.41 30.27 -18.93
C ASP A 61 -12.88 31.58 -19.50
N HIS A 62 -12.28 32.44 -18.68
CA HIS A 62 -11.60 33.65 -19.18
C HIS A 62 -10.42 33.29 -20.08
N ALA A 63 -9.57 32.37 -19.64
CA ALA A 63 -8.43 31.91 -20.45
C ALA A 63 -8.90 31.31 -21.78
N ARG A 64 -9.92 30.44 -21.75
CA ARG A 64 -10.49 29.81 -22.95
C ARG A 64 -11.11 30.83 -23.89
N ASN A 65 -11.86 31.80 -23.35
CA ASN A 65 -12.49 32.85 -24.13
C ASN A 65 -11.46 33.77 -24.78
N SER A 66 -10.44 34.21 -24.03
CA SER A 66 -9.35 35.02 -24.56
C SER A 66 -8.54 34.29 -25.64
N LEU A 67 -8.22 33.01 -25.44
CA LEU A 67 -7.54 32.19 -26.44
C LEU A 67 -8.40 31.96 -27.70
N SER A 68 -9.71 31.79 -27.55
CA SER A 68 -10.64 31.58 -28.67
C SER A 68 -10.86 32.87 -29.48
N ASN A 69 -10.99 34.00 -28.79
CA ASN A 69 -11.35 35.28 -29.39
C ASN A 69 -10.12 36.03 -29.92
N CYS A 70 -9.00 35.96 -29.21
CA CYS A 70 -7.81 36.78 -29.47
C CYS A 70 -6.52 35.95 -29.64
N GLY A 71 -6.58 34.62 -29.50
CA GLY A 71 -5.41 33.76 -29.60
C GLY A 71 -4.98 33.47 -31.04
N ILE A 72 -3.72 33.06 -31.19
CA ILE A 72 -3.15 32.62 -32.45
C ILE A 72 -3.94 31.42 -33.00
N ARG A 73 -4.58 31.61 -34.16
CA ARG A 73 -5.28 30.55 -34.89
C ARG A 73 -4.29 29.83 -35.83
N GLN A 74 -3.43 28.99 -35.26
CA GLN A 74 -2.65 28.05 -36.05
C GLN A 74 -3.47 26.78 -36.35
N PRO A 75 -3.34 26.19 -37.55
CA PRO A 75 -3.87 24.84 -37.79
C PRO A 75 -3.15 23.87 -36.84
N LYS A 76 -3.88 23.34 -35.86
CA LYS A 76 -3.35 22.39 -34.89
C LYS A 76 -3.14 21.04 -35.58
N TYR A 77 -1.93 20.77 -36.02
CA TYR A 77 -1.46 19.41 -36.24
C TYR A 77 -0.94 18.85 -34.91
N GLY A 78 -1.62 17.84 -34.38
CA GLY A 78 -1.28 17.22 -33.11
C GLY A 78 -2.37 16.25 -32.66
N ASP A 79 -1.98 14.99 -32.45
CA ASP A 79 -2.90 13.92 -32.09
C ASP A 79 -3.41 14.14 -30.66
N ARG A 80 -4.73 14.33 -30.46
CA ARG A 80 -5.37 14.46 -29.12
C ARG A 80 -5.09 13.25 -28.20
N LYS A 81 -4.51 12.18 -28.74
CA LYS A 81 -4.11 10.96 -28.03
C LYS A 81 -3.14 11.21 -26.88
N VAL A 82 -2.27 12.22 -26.95
CA VAL A 82 -1.27 12.47 -25.89
C VAL A 82 -1.95 12.72 -24.54
N HIS A 83 -3.01 13.55 -24.49
CA HIS A 83 -3.72 13.84 -23.24
C HIS A 83 -4.58 12.63 -22.76
N HIS A 84 -5.16 11.89 -23.71
CA HIS A 84 -5.96 10.71 -23.42
C HIS A 84 -5.15 9.51 -22.89
N MET A 85 -3.89 9.36 -23.29
CA MET A 85 -3.04 8.24 -22.84
C MET A 85 -2.61 8.35 -21.38
N TYR A 86 -2.39 9.56 -20.85
CA TYR A 86 -1.82 9.74 -19.51
C TYR A 86 -2.84 9.98 -18.38
N MET A 87 -4.06 10.44 -18.69
CA MET A 87 -5.08 10.76 -17.67
C MET A 87 -6.19 9.71 -17.55
N ARG A 88 -6.30 8.79 -18.52
CA ARG A 88 -7.44 7.87 -18.59
C ARG A 88 -7.21 6.62 -17.74
N LYS A 89 -7.72 6.65 -16.51
CA LYS A 89 -7.78 5.48 -15.61
C LYS A 89 -9.00 4.57 -15.81
N LYS A 90 -10.05 5.04 -16.49
CA LYS A 90 -11.35 4.34 -16.58
C LYS A 90 -11.51 3.52 -17.85
N GLY A 91 -11.92 2.26 -17.66
CA GLY A 91 -12.30 1.32 -18.73
C GLY A 91 -11.49 0.02 -18.65
N ILE A 92 -12.12 -1.11 -19.00
CA ILE A 92 -11.47 -2.42 -18.90
C ILE A 92 -10.23 -2.53 -19.81
N ASN A 93 -10.29 -1.98 -21.02
CA ASN A 93 -9.17 -2.02 -21.97
C ASN A 93 -7.96 -1.21 -21.47
N THR A 94 -8.19 -0.05 -20.85
CA THR A 94 -7.10 0.76 -20.28
C THR A 94 -6.52 0.09 -19.03
N LEU A 95 -7.38 -0.50 -18.19
CA LEU A 95 -6.94 -1.25 -17.02
C LEU A 95 -6.05 -2.43 -17.44
N ILE A 96 -6.50 -3.29 -18.35
CA ILE A 96 -5.72 -4.43 -18.83
C ILE A 96 -4.41 -3.98 -19.48
N ASN A 97 -4.44 -2.92 -20.31
CA ASN A 97 -3.24 -2.40 -20.95
C ASN A 97 -2.21 -1.91 -19.91
N ILE A 98 -2.64 -1.12 -18.92
CA ILE A 98 -1.74 -0.58 -17.90
C ILE A 98 -1.22 -1.71 -17.00
N MET A 99 -2.12 -2.57 -16.51
CA MET A 99 -1.76 -3.71 -15.64
C MET A 99 -0.88 -4.76 -16.35
N SER A 100 -0.86 -4.81 -17.69
CA SER A 100 0.05 -5.67 -18.45
C SER A 100 1.47 -5.11 -18.59
N ARG A 101 1.70 -3.84 -18.23
CA ARG A 101 3.03 -3.23 -18.28
C ARG A 101 3.83 -3.75 -17.09
N LEU A 102 4.99 -4.32 -17.38
CA LEU A 102 5.94 -4.74 -16.35
C LEU A 102 6.63 -3.51 -15.74
N GLY A 103 7.14 -3.69 -14.52
CA GLY A 103 7.91 -2.67 -13.82
C GLY A 103 9.17 -2.28 -14.59
N GLN A 104 9.68 -1.10 -14.29
CA GLN A 104 10.94 -0.58 -14.80
C GLN A 104 12.01 -0.77 -13.73
N ASP A 105 13.21 -1.21 -14.14
CA ASP A 105 14.34 -1.38 -13.24
C ASP A 105 14.90 -0.02 -12.80
N ASP A 106 14.90 0.98 -13.70
CA ASP A 106 15.33 2.34 -13.41
C ASP A 106 14.16 3.23 -12.93
N PRO A 107 14.35 4.02 -11.86
CA PRO A 107 13.34 4.96 -11.37
C PRO A 107 13.16 6.09 -12.37
N SER A 108 12.11 6.03 -13.18
CA SER A 108 11.74 7.11 -14.11
C SER A 108 10.67 8.02 -13.50
N PRO A 109 10.70 9.33 -13.80
CA PRO A 109 9.70 10.25 -13.28
C PRO A 109 8.32 9.87 -13.82
N SER A 110 7.35 9.80 -12.91
CA SER A 110 5.95 9.55 -13.26
C SER A 110 5.41 10.65 -14.15
N ARG A 111 4.63 10.26 -15.16
CA ARG A 111 3.90 11.20 -16.04
C ARG A 111 2.55 11.61 -15.46
N ILE A 112 2.22 11.12 -14.26
CA ILE A 112 0.96 11.38 -13.56
C ILE A 112 1.15 12.64 -12.70
N ASN A 113 0.39 13.69 -13.02
CA ASN A 113 0.58 15.03 -12.45
C ASN A 113 -0.36 15.33 -11.27
N HIS A 114 -0.69 14.34 -10.46
CA HIS A 114 -1.53 14.53 -9.26
C HIS A 114 -1.03 13.65 -8.11
N ASN A 115 -1.42 14.00 -6.89
CA ASN A 115 -0.84 13.47 -5.67
C ASN A 115 -1.29 12.04 -5.28
N GLU A 116 -2.28 11.41 -5.94
CA GLU A 116 -2.79 10.06 -5.59
C GLU A 116 -1.68 8.99 -5.39
N ARG A 117 -0.57 9.05 -6.15
CA ARG A 117 0.53 8.09 -5.95
C ARG A 117 1.32 8.36 -4.67
N LEU A 118 1.52 9.64 -4.33
CA LEU A 118 2.18 10.03 -3.10
C LEU A 118 1.27 9.77 -1.89
N GLU A 119 -0.04 9.95 -2.05
CA GLU A 119 -1.05 9.54 -1.06
C GLU A 119 -0.92 8.05 -0.76
N PHE A 120 -0.87 7.19 -1.79
CA PHE A 120 -0.68 5.75 -1.64
C PHE A 120 0.60 5.37 -0.85
N LEU A 121 1.70 6.10 -1.09
CA LEU A 121 2.95 5.91 -0.34
C LEU A 121 2.81 6.41 1.10
N GLY A 122 2.25 7.61 1.27
CA GLY A 122 2.07 8.28 2.55
C GLY A 122 1.14 7.54 3.50
N ASP A 123 0.06 6.95 3.00
CA ASP A 123 -0.83 6.05 3.74
C ASP A 123 -0.03 4.92 4.41
N ALA A 124 0.79 4.20 3.62
CA ALA A 124 1.61 3.12 4.15
C ALA A 124 2.68 3.61 5.14
N VAL A 125 3.26 4.80 4.93
CA VAL A 125 4.22 5.42 5.86
C VAL A 125 3.55 5.78 7.19
N VAL A 126 2.37 6.41 7.16
CA VAL A 126 1.62 6.79 8.37
C VAL A 126 1.16 5.55 9.15
N GLU A 127 0.68 4.53 8.45
CA GLU A 127 0.33 3.24 9.07
C GLU A 127 1.53 2.57 9.72
N PHE A 128 2.67 2.51 9.02
CA PHE A 128 3.92 1.96 9.55
C PHE A 128 4.41 2.72 10.79
N LEU A 129 4.52 4.05 10.71
CA LEU A 129 4.97 4.88 11.83
C LEU A 129 4.08 4.67 13.05
N THR A 130 2.76 4.70 12.84
CA THR A 130 1.79 4.49 13.92
C THR A 130 1.93 3.09 14.53
N SER A 131 2.03 2.04 13.71
CA SER A 131 2.20 0.66 14.17
C SER A 131 3.47 0.45 14.99
N VAL A 132 4.61 0.97 14.51
CA VAL A 132 5.91 0.87 15.20
C VAL A 132 5.86 1.55 16.57
N HIS A 133 5.40 2.80 16.62
CA HIS A 133 5.39 3.57 17.87
C HIS A 133 4.44 2.95 18.90
N LEU A 134 3.23 2.56 18.49
CA LEU A 134 2.30 1.87 19.38
C LEU A 134 2.87 0.53 19.88
N TYR A 135 3.58 -0.21 19.01
CA TYR A 135 4.20 -1.48 19.40
C TYR A 135 5.28 -1.30 20.47
N TYR A 136 6.18 -0.31 20.33
CA TYR A 136 7.24 -0.09 21.31
C TYR A 136 6.76 0.60 22.60
N LEU A 137 5.84 1.56 22.50
CA LEU A 137 5.34 2.30 23.66
C LEU A 137 4.42 1.48 24.56
N PHE A 138 3.73 0.46 24.02
CA PHE A 138 2.78 -0.36 24.77
C PHE A 138 3.15 -1.86 24.75
N PRO A 139 4.25 -2.28 25.42
CA PRO A 139 4.74 -3.66 25.38
C PRO A 139 3.77 -4.69 25.96
N ASN A 140 2.89 -4.27 26.87
CA ASN A 140 1.92 -5.12 27.56
C ASN A 140 0.52 -5.10 26.91
N LEU A 141 0.31 -4.28 25.87
CA LEU A 141 -0.99 -4.18 25.22
C LEU A 141 -1.12 -5.22 24.10
N GLU A 142 -2.24 -5.92 24.09
CA GLU A 142 -2.55 -6.91 23.05
C GLU A 142 -2.84 -6.26 21.70
N GLU A 143 -2.77 -7.06 20.63
CA GLU A 143 -3.02 -6.65 19.24
C GLU A 143 -4.32 -5.87 19.06
N GLY A 144 -5.42 -6.32 19.69
CA GLY A 144 -6.72 -5.64 19.58
C GLY A 144 -6.69 -4.19 20.07
N GLY A 145 -5.93 -3.91 21.13
CA GLY A 145 -5.73 -2.54 21.63
C GLY A 145 -4.86 -1.71 20.68
N LEU A 146 -3.77 -2.28 20.18
CA LEU A 146 -2.88 -1.64 19.21
C LEU A 146 -3.63 -1.27 17.92
N ALA A 147 -4.40 -2.19 17.36
CA ALA A 147 -5.21 -1.98 16.17
C ALA A 147 -6.28 -0.90 16.37
N THR A 148 -6.89 -0.86 17.56
CA THR A 148 -7.86 0.19 17.92
C THR A 148 -7.21 1.57 17.93
N TYR A 149 -6.05 1.72 18.58
CA TYR A 149 -5.31 2.99 18.59
C TYR A 149 -4.82 3.37 17.20
N ARG A 150 -4.27 2.42 16.42
CA ARG A 150 -3.85 2.66 15.04
C ARG A 150 -4.99 3.23 14.23
N THR A 151 -6.14 2.55 14.21
CA THR A 151 -7.34 2.97 13.46
C THR A 151 -7.80 4.37 13.87
N ALA A 152 -7.76 4.70 15.16
CA ALA A 152 -8.15 6.02 15.66
C ALA A 152 -7.18 7.14 15.25
N ILE A 153 -5.89 6.84 15.08
CA ILE A 153 -4.87 7.80 14.66
C ILE A 153 -4.89 7.99 13.14
N VAL A 154 -5.01 6.91 12.36
CA VAL A 154 -4.93 6.95 10.89
C VAL A 154 -6.26 7.28 10.20
N GLN A 155 -7.36 7.40 10.94
CA GLN A 155 -8.65 7.78 10.35
C GLN A 155 -8.58 9.15 9.64
N ASN A 156 -9.19 9.25 8.44
CA ASN A 156 -9.14 10.48 7.63
C ASN A 156 -9.65 11.73 8.39
N GLN A 157 -10.61 11.58 9.31
CA GLN A 157 -11.09 12.70 10.12
C GLN A 157 -9.99 13.31 11.01
N HIS A 158 -9.15 12.45 11.60
CA HIS A 158 -8.04 12.88 12.43
C HIS A 158 -6.91 13.43 11.56
N LEU A 159 -6.58 12.77 10.45
CA LEU A 159 -5.57 13.27 9.51
C LEU A 159 -5.95 14.63 8.91
N ALA A 160 -7.23 14.88 8.61
CA ALA A 160 -7.72 16.20 8.19
C ALA A 160 -7.55 17.27 9.29
N MET A 161 -7.71 16.90 10.57
CA MET A 161 -7.44 17.78 11.70
C MET A 161 -5.94 18.13 11.79
N LEU A 162 -5.06 17.14 11.60
CA LEU A 162 -3.61 17.36 11.57
C LEU A 162 -3.20 18.22 10.38
N ALA A 163 -3.76 17.96 9.20
CA ALA A 163 -3.60 18.75 7.99
C ALA A 163 -3.97 20.23 8.21
N LYS A 164 -5.00 20.50 9.03
CA LYS A 164 -5.42 21.86 9.36
C LYS A 164 -4.38 22.60 10.21
N LYS A 165 -3.59 21.91 11.04
CA LYS A 165 -2.48 22.51 11.80
C LYS A 165 -1.37 23.05 10.87
N LEU A 166 -1.21 22.41 9.71
CA LEU A 166 -0.30 22.86 8.65
C LEU A 166 -0.94 23.88 7.69
N GLU A 167 -2.19 24.28 7.94
CA GLU A 167 -2.99 25.13 7.05
C GLU A 167 -3.05 24.62 5.59
N LEU A 168 -3.06 23.29 5.39
CA LEU A 168 -3.01 22.71 4.03
C LEU A 168 -4.19 23.14 3.15
N ASP A 169 -5.33 23.52 3.74
CA ASP A 169 -6.48 24.05 3.01
C ASP A 169 -6.19 25.36 2.26
N ARG A 170 -5.18 26.12 2.69
CA ARG A 170 -4.76 27.38 2.04
C ARG A 170 -3.75 27.14 0.92
N PHE A 171 -2.97 26.07 1.01
CA PHE A 171 -1.82 25.82 0.12
C PHE A 171 -2.08 24.73 -0.93
N MET A 172 -3.05 23.84 -0.70
CA MET A 172 -3.40 22.80 -1.67
C MET A 172 -3.96 23.40 -2.97
N LEU A 173 -3.60 22.80 -4.10
CA LEU A 173 -4.15 23.14 -5.40
C LEU A 173 -5.48 22.40 -5.60
N TYR A 174 -6.52 22.87 -4.92
CA TYR A 174 -7.87 22.31 -4.98
C TYR A 174 -8.77 23.15 -5.90
N ALA A 175 -9.25 22.54 -6.98
CA ALA A 175 -10.18 23.22 -7.88
C ALA A 175 -11.62 23.20 -7.30
N HIS A 176 -12.21 24.39 -7.13
CA HIS A 176 -13.62 24.53 -6.76
C HIS A 176 -14.49 24.21 -7.98
N GLY A 177 -15.02 22.99 -8.03
CA GLY A 177 -16.07 22.61 -8.97
C GLY A 177 -17.46 22.88 -8.38
N PRO A 178 -18.50 23.10 -9.21
CA PRO A 178 -19.86 23.28 -8.72
C PRO A 178 -20.37 22.13 -7.82
N ASP A 179 -19.83 20.92 -8.01
CA ASP A 179 -20.15 19.72 -7.22
C ASP A 179 -19.16 19.42 -6.06
N LEU A 180 -18.06 20.17 -5.95
CA LEU A 180 -16.92 19.94 -5.03
C LEU A 180 -16.83 21.05 -3.96
N CYS A 181 -17.97 21.49 -3.44
CA CYS A 181 -18.07 22.65 -2.54
C CYS A 181 -18.50 22.29 -1.10
N ARG A 182 -18.50 21.00 -0.73
CA ARG A 182 -18.88 20.58 0.63
C ARG A 182 -17.68 20.53 1.55
N GLU A 183 -17.91 20.87 2.81
CA GLU A 183 -16.87 20.82 3.85
C GLU A 183 -16.34 19.38 4.06
N SER A 184 -17.18 18.37 3.90
CA SER A 184 -16.77 16.96 3.95
C SER A 184 -15.71 16.64 2.89
N ASP A 185 -15.92 17.12 1.67
CA ASP A 185 -15.08 16.80 0.52
C ASP A 185 -13.72 17.50 0.64
N LEU A 186 -13.72 18.74 1.15
CA LEU A 186 -12.50 19.46 1.47
C LEU A 186 -11.70 18.76 2.58
N ARG A 187 -12.36 18.33 3.67
CA ARG A 187 -11.68 17.58 4.75
C ARG A 187 -11.08 16.27 4.27
N HIS A 188 -11.79 15.53 3.41
CA HIS A 188 -11.23 14.34 2.77
C HIS A 188 -10.01 14.68 1.89
N ALA A 189 -10.10 15.71 1.05
CA ALA A 189 -8.97 16.17 0.24
C ALA A 189 -7.76 16.62 1.08
N MET A 190 -8.01 17.23 2.25
CA MET A 190 -6.95 17.59 3.21
C MET A 190 -6.25 16.38 3.81
N ALA A 191 -6.99 15.34 4.20
CA ALA A 191 -6.39 14.11 4.71
C ALA A 191 -5.49 13.45 3.66
N ASN A 192 -6.00 13.29 2.44
CA ASN A 192 -5.24 12.70 1.33
C ASN A 192 -4.00 13.54 0.98
N CYS A 193 -4.12 14.87 0.98
CA CYS A 193 -3.00 15.78 0.76
C CYS A 193 -1.95 15.68 1.88
N PHE A 194 -2.38 15.49 3.13
CA PHE A 194 -1.51 15.29 4.27
C PHE A 194 -0.71 13.99 4.15
N GLU A 195 -1.35 12.88 3.79
CA GLU A 195 -0.66 11.61 3.51
C GLU A 195 0.32 11.80 2.36
N ALA A 196 -0.10 12.41 1.25
CA ALA A 196 0.78 12.69 0.12
C ALA A 196 2.00 13.54 0.50
N LEU A 197 1.85 14.51 1.42
CA LEU A 197 2.96 15.29 1.95
C LEU A 197 3.91 14.43 2.79
N ILE A 198 3.40 13.59 3.69
CA ILE A 198 4.22 12.67 4.47
C ILE A 198 4.97 11.69 3.55
N GLY A 199 4.29 11.16 2.53
CA GLY A 199 4.90 10.29 1.52
C GLY A 199 6.00 11.00 0.71
N ALA A 200 5.82 12.28 0.39
CA ALA A 200 6.85 13.09 -0.26
C ALA A 200 8.08 13.32 0.64
N VAL A 201 7.87 13.63 1.92
CA VAL A 201 8.95 13.78 2.91
C VAL A 201 9.68 12.46 3.11
N TYR A 202 8.97 11.35 3.20
CA TYR A 202 9.57 10.02 3.26
C TYR A 202 10.46 9.73 2.04
N LEU A 203 9.96 10.04 0.84
CA LEU A 203 10.69 9.74 -0.40
C LEU A 203 11.97 10.57 -0.56
N GLU A 204 11.99 11.82 -0.11
CA GLU A 204 13.14 12.72 -0.26
C GLU A 204 14.07 12.70 0.96
N GLY A 205 13.51 12.71 2.17
CA GLY A 205 14.24 12.81 3.44
C GLY A 205 14.40 11.50 4.20
N GLY A 206 13.71 10.44 3.77
CA GLY A 206 13.75 9.14 4.45
C GLY A 206 12.80 9.03 5.64
N LEU A 207 12.88 7.89 6.32
CA LEU A 207 11.94 7.51 7.38
C LEU A 207 12.01 8.43 8.61
N ASP A 208 13.21 8.87 9.00
CA ASP A 208 13.39 9.67 10.21
C ASP A 208 12.77 11.06 10.09
N GLU A 209 12.86 11.69 8.93
CA GLU A 209 12.23 12.99 8.67
C GLU A 209 10.70 12.88 8.71
N ALA A 210 10.15 11.83 8.09
CA ALA A 210 8.73 11.54 8.16
C ALA A 210 8.27 11.25 9.61
N ARG A 211 9.07 10.51 10.40
CA ARG A 211 8.83 10.21 11.81
C ARG A 211 8.78 11.47 12.67
N GLN A 212 9.78 12.35 12.53
CA GLN A 212 9.86 13.60 13.27
C GLN A 212 8.69 14.53 12.92
N LEU A 213 8.40 14.69 11.63
CA LEU A 213 7.27 15.50 11.15
C LEU A 213 5.94 14.98 11.70
N PHE A 214 5.68 13.68 11.60
CA PHE A 214 4.45 13.07 12.09
C PHE A 214 4.30 13.22 13.61
N GLY A 215 5.36 12.92 14.38
CA GLY A 215 5.35 13.06 15.84
C GLY A 215 5.12 14.51 16.29
N ARG A 216 5.70 15.50 15.59
CA ARG A 216 5.46 16.91 15.88
C ARG A 216 4.02 17.33 15.68
N LEU A 217 3.38 16.82 14.64
CA LEU A 217 2.00 17.19 14.31
C LEU A 217 0.99 16.46 15.18
N LEU A 218 1.31 15.22 15.57
CA LEU A 218 0.46 14.41 16.44
C LEU A 218 0.34 15.03 17.84
N PHE A 219 1.45 15.45 18.45
CA PHE A 219 1.47 15.99 19.82
C PHE A 219 1.83 17.48 19.87
N ASN A 220 0.95 18.26 20.50
CA ASN A 220 1.13 19.71 20.69
C ASN A 220 2.16 20.03 21.79
N THR A 221 2.28 19.18 22.81
CA THR A 221 3.20 19.36 23.93
C THR A 221 4.53 18.68 23.66
N GLU A 222 5.62 19.34 24.04
CA GLU A 222 6.99 18.85 23.86
C GLU A 222 7.23 17.54 24.64
N ASP A 223 6.77 17.46 25.88
CA ASP A 223 6.93 16.28 26.74
C ASP A 223 6.37 14.99 26.10
N MET A 224 5.17 15.05 25.50
CA MET A 224 4.55 13.89 24.86
C MET A 224 5.26 13.52 23.56
N ARG A 225 5.73 14.52 22.82
CA ARG A 225 6.46 14.34 21.57
C ARG A 225 7.80 13.65 21.81
N GLU A 226 8.54 14.06 22.84
CA GLU A 226 9.81 13.45 23.20
C GLU A 226 9.64 11.98 23.55
N VAL A 227 8.62 11.63 24.34
CA VAL A 227 8.31 10.22 24.67
C VAL A 227 7.91 9.44 23.42
N TRP A 228 7.13 10.02 22.51
CA TRP A 228 6.73 9.36 21.27
C TRP A 228 7.95 9.09 20.37
N LEU A 229 8.76 10.12 20.11
CA LEU A 229 9.91 10.02 19.20
C LEU A 229 11.03 9.13 19.75
N HIS A 230 11.16 9.02 21.07
CA HIS A 230 12.18 8.20 21.74
C HIS A 230 11.54 7.02 22.50
N TYR A 231 10.86 6.15 21.75
CA TYR A 231 10.31 4.93 22.32
C TYR A 231 11.40 3.98 22.85
N PRO A 232 11.13 3.20 23.92
CA PRO A 232 12.11 2.28 24.49
C PRO A 232 12.34 1.05 23.59
N PRO A 233 13.48 0.36 23.71
CA PRO A 233 13.74 -0.88 22.99
C PRO A 233 12.82 -2.02 23.45
N HIS A 234 12.77 -3.11 22.69
CA HIS A 234 11.88 -4.23 22.98
C HIS A 234 12.24 -4.88 24.34
N PRO A 235 11.26 -5.34 25.16
CA PRO A 235 11.55 -5.92 26.48
C PRO A 235 12.56 -7.08 26.48
N LEU A 236 12.60 -7.89 25.41
CA LEU A 236 13.60 -8.97 25.26
C LEU A 236 15.02 -8.44 25.07
N GLN A 237 15.18 -7.30 24.37
CA GLN A 237 16.47 -6.62 24.20
C GLN A 237 16.88 -5.88 25.47
N VAL A 238 15.91 -5.36 26.24
CA VAL A 238 16.17 -4.73 27.55
C VAL A 238 16.74 -5.75 28.55
N GLN A 239 16.27 -7.00 28.52
CA GLN A 239 16.77 -8.05 29.40
C GLN A 239 18.24 -8.41 29.11
N GLU A 240 18.63 -8.42 27.83
CA GLU A 240 19.98 -8.74 27.38
C GLU A 240 20.47 -7.68 26.38
N PRO A 241 21.01 -6.53 26.82
CA PRO A 241 21.29 -5.40 25.93
C PRO A 241 22.29 -5.68 24.80
N GLN A 242 23.25 -6.59 25.00
CA GLN A 242 24.28 -6.90 24.01
C GLN A 242 23.87 -8.02 23.05
N THR A 243 23.53 -9.19 23.60
CA THR A 243 23.09 -10.37 22.83
C THR A 243 22.56 -11.43 23.79
N ASP A 244 21.60 -12.23 23.33
CA ASP A 244 21.03 -13.35 24.10
C ASP A 244 21.53 -14.73 23.63
N ARG A 245 22.58 -14.77 22.78
CA ARG A 245 23.11 -16.00 22.18
C ARG A 245 23.64 -17.03 23.17
N HIS A 246 24.09 -16.60 24.34
CA HIS A 246 24.53 -17.50 25.41
C HIS A 246 23.40 -18.42 25.91
N LEU A 247 22.13 -18.06 25.68
CA LEU A 247 20.98 -18.89 26.05
C LEU A 247 20.78 -20.09 25.12
N ILE A 248 21.40 -20.08 23.93
CA ILE A 248 21.28 -21.18 22.95
C ILE A 248 21.76 -22.50 23.55
N ASP A 249 22.88 -22.49 24.28
CA ASP A 249 23.46 -23.71 24.87
C ASP A 249 22.51 -24.36 25.88
N THR A 250 21.70 -23.55 26.56
CA THR A 250 20.77 -24.00 27.62
C THR A 250 19.36 -24.31 27.12
N SER A 251 19.00 -23.91 25.90
CA SER A 251 17.63 -23.99 25.40
C SER A 251 17.53 -24.83 24.11
N PRO A 252 16.87 -26.00 24.14
CA PRO A 252 16.73 -26.85 22.95
C PRO A 252 15.87 -26.18 21.86
N VAL A 253 14.97 -25.28 22.24
CA VAL A 253 14.16 -24.50 21.29
C VAL A 253 15.03 -23.53 20.50
N LEU A 254 15.95 -22.83 21.18
CA LEU A 254 16.86 -21.89 20.53
C LEU A 254 17.85 -22.62 19.62
N GLN A 255 18.38 -23.78 20.03
CA GLN A 255 19.25 -24.60 19.18
C GLN A 255 18.59 -24.97 17.84
N LYS A 256 17.30 -25.33 17.89
CA LYS A 256 16.52 -25.61 16.68
C LYS A 256 16.36 -24.37 15.80
N LEU A 257 16.13 -23.20 16.40
CA LEU A 257 15.99 -21.95 15.64
C LEU A 257 17.31 -21.48 15.02
N THR A 258 18.47 -21.83 15.61
CA THR A 258 19.78 -21.56 14.99
C THR A 258 19.90 -22.23 13.63
N SER A 259 19.37 -23.45 13.46
CA SER A 259 19.35 -24.11 12.15
C SER A 259 18.49 -23.36 11.12
N PHE A 260 17.45 -22.66 11.57
CA PHE A 260 16.64 -21.80 10.71
C PHE A 260 17.39 -20.52 10.32
N GLU A 261 18.08 -19.88 11.27
CA GLU A 261 18.97 -18.73 10.99
C GLU A 261 20.02 -19.08 9.92
N GLU A 262 20.66 -20.24 10.06
CA GLU A 262 21.64 -20.74 9.08
C GLU A 262 21.01 -20.96 7.70
N SER A 263 19.78 -21.48 7.64
CA SER A 263 19.07 -21.71 6.38
C SER A 263 18.68 -20.41 5.65
N ILE A 264 18.39 -19.34 6.39
CA ILE A 264 18.09 -18.02 5.82
C ILE A 264 19.37 -17.23 5.53
N GLY A 265 20.46 -17.50 6.25
CA GLY A 265 21.70 -16.74 6.16
C GLY A 265 21.66 -15.41 6.92
N VAL A 266 20.77 -15.27 7.90
CA VAL A 266 20.69 -14.08 8.76
C VAL A 266 20.92 -14.47 10.22
N LEU A 267 21.97 -13.90 10.81
CA LEU A 267 22.35 -14.13 12.20
C LEU A 267 21.66 -13.10 13.11
N PHE A 268 20.71 -13.51 13.96
CA PHE A 268 20.10 -12.59 14.92
C PHE A 268 21.07 -12.27 16.07
N THR A 269 20.98 -11.01 16.52
CA THR A 269 21.65 -10.55 17.74
C THR A 269 20.90 -11.03 18.97
N HIS A 270 19.56 -10.97 18.91
CA HIS A 270 18.61 -11.40 19.92
C HIS A 270 17.69 -12.51 19.39
N VAL A 271 18.15 -13.76 19.47
CA VAL A 271 17.45 -14.96 18.98
C VAL A 271 16.10 -15.17 19.68
N ARG A 272 15.88 -14.59 20.86
CA ARG A 272 14.57 -14.63 21.53
C ARG A 272 13.49 -13.85 20.77
N LEU A 273 13.85 -12.84 19.97
CA LEU A 273 12.89 -12.16 19.09
C LEU A 273 12.36 -13.13 18.03
N LEU A 274 13.26 -13.89 17.42
CA LEU A 274 12.93 -14.96 16.49
C LEU A 274 12.08 -16.03 17.18
N ALA A 275 12.47 -16.48 18.38
CA ALA A 275 11.68 -17.44 19.15
C ALA A 275 10.27 -16.92 19.45
N ARG A 276 10.13 -15.63 19.78
CA ARG A 276 8.82 -15.01 19.99
C ARG A 276 8.00 -14.99 18.70
N ALA A 277 8.58 -14.66 17.55
CA ALA A 277 7.90 -14.68 16.26
C ALA A 277 7.37 -16.07 15.86
N PHE A 278 8.08 -17.13 16.23
CA PHE A 278 7.68 -18.52 15.99
C PHE A 278 6.74 -19.09 17.07
N THR A 279 6.44 -18.34 18.13
CA THR A 279 5.56 -18.79 19.22
C THR A 279 4.10 -18.50 18.89
N LEU A 280 3.34 -19.57 18.62
CA LEU A 280 1.91 -19.47 18.29
C LEU A 280 1.04 -19.16 19.51
N ARG A 281 -0.16 -18.61 19.27
CA ARG A 281 -1.20 -18.31 20.28
C ARG A 281 -1.57 -19.48 21.21
N THR A 282 -1.29 -20.73 20.81
CA THR A 282 -1.52 -21.92 21.66
C THR A 282 -0.59 -21.97 22.87
N VAL A 283 0.55 -21.26 22.79
CA VAL A 283 1.53 -21.12 23.86
C VAL A 283 1.19 -19.86 24.65
N GLY A 284 0.90 -20.04 25.94
CA GLY A 284 0.69 -18.93 26.86
C GLY A 284 1.99 -18.18 27.19
N PHE A 285 1.97 -17.42 28.29
CA PHE A 285 3.16 -16.73 28.74
C PHE A 285 4.27 -17.72 29.12
N ASN A 286 5.49 -17.49 28.63
CA ASN A 286 6.69 -18.22 29.00
C ASN A 286 7.86 -17.24 29.19
N HIS A 287 8.84 -17.62 30.02
CA HIS A 287 9.97 -16.72 30.36
C HIS A 287 10.92 -16.49 29.17
N LEU A 288 10.97 -17.42 28.21
CA LEU A 288 11.85 -17.33 27.06
C LEU A 288 11.39 -16.24 26.07
N THR A 289 10.11 -16.17 25.74
CA THR A 289 9.56 -15.29 24.67
C THR A 289 8.65 -14.19 25.20
N LEU A 290 8.26 -14.24 26.47
CA LEU A 290 7.36 -13.29 27.13
C LEU A 290 5.99 -13.17 26.43
N GLY A 291 5.47 -14.29 25.93
CA GLY A 291 4.19 -14.39 25.21
C GLY A 291 4.36 -14.87 23.76
N HIS A 292 3.34 -14.63 22.95
CA HIS A 292 3.23 -15.11 21.57
C HIS A 292 3.40 -14.00 20.52
N ASN A 293 3.39 -14.40 19.25
CA ASN A 293 3.73 -13.59 18.09
C ASN A 293 2.66 -12.61 17.60
N GLN A 294 1.43 -12.65 18.10
CA GLN A 294 0.31 -11.83 17.61
C GLN A 294 0.60 -10.30 17.49
N ARG A 295 1.41 -9.72 18.39
CA ARG A 295 1.82 -8.31 18.27
C ARG A 295 2.84 -8.09 17.14
N MET A 296 3.67 -9.09 16.86
CA MET A 296 4.60 -9.12 15.73
C MET A 296 3.88 -9.38 14.41
N GLU A 297 2.78 -10.16 14.38
CA GLU A 297 1.86 -10.27 13.23
C GLU A 297 1.39 -8.88 12.80
N PHE A 298 0.81 -8.11 13.74
CA PHE A 298 0.37 -6.73 13.51
C PHE A 298 1.46 -5.80 12.96
N LEU A 299 2.65 -5.85 13.56
CA LEU A 299 3.77 -5.01 13.13
C LEU A 299 4.30 -5.43 11.75
N GLY A 300 4.39 -6.75 11.53
CA GLY A 300 4.90 -7.36 10.32
C GLY A 300 4.03 -7.05 9.10
N ASP A 301 2.72 -7.09 9.25
CA ASP A 301 1.75 -6.65 8.23
C ASP A 301 2.02 -5.20 7.78
N SER A 302 2.18 -4.28 8.74
CA SER A 302 2.49 -2.87 8.43
C SER A 302 3.86 -2.69 7.75
N ILE A 303 4.89 -3.43 8.18
CA ILE A 303 6.21 -3.40 7.54
C ILE A 303 6.14 -3.92 6.09
N MET A 304 5.50 -5.08 5.88
CA MET A 304 5.33 -5.68 4.56
C MET A 304 4.57 -4.74 3.63
N GLN A 305 3.51 -4.09 4.14
CA GLN A 305 2.71 -3.14 3.39
C GLN A 305 3.55 -1.93 2.96
N LEU A 306 4.35 -1.34 3.86
CA LEU A 306 5.26 -0.24 3.53
C LEU A 306 6.25 -0.63 2.43
N VAL A 307 7.01 -1.71 2.64
CA VAL A 307 8.06 -2.15 1.72
C VAL A 307 7.50 -2.51 0.34
N ALA A 308 6.33 -3.17 0.30
CA ALA A 308 5.66 -3.46 -0.96
C ALA A 308 5.12 -2.20 -1.65
N THR A 309 4.52 -1.28 -0.90
CA THR A 309 4.04 0.01 -1.43
C THR A 309 5.19 0.82 -2.02
N GLU A 310 6.32 0.92 -1.32
CA GLU A 310 7.49 1.65 -1.78
C GLU A 310 8.06 1.05 -3.07
N TYR A 311 8.27 -0.28 -3.10
CA TYR A 311 8.74 -0.96 -4.30
C TYR A 311 7.82 -0.71 -5.50
N LEU A 312 6.50 -0.83 -5.31
CA LEU A 312 5.53 -0.59 -6.38
C LEU A 312 5.50 0.88 -6.81
N PHE A 313 5.65 1.82 -5.88
CA PHE A 313 5.73 3.25 -6.19
C PHE A 313 6.98 3.58 -7.02
N ILE A 314 8.13 2.99 -6.70
CA ILE A 314 9.38 3.26 -7.41
C ILE A 314 9.38 2.59 -8.80
N HIS A 315 9.03 1.31 -8.87
CA HIS A 315 9.19 0.51 -10.10
C HIS A 315 8.00 0.59 -11.08
N PHE A 316 6.86 1.13 -10.66
CA PHE A 316 5.66 1.28 -11.53
C PHE A 316 5.20 2.75 -11.64
N PRO A 317 6.02 3.65 -12.22
CA PRO A 317 5.74 5.09 -12.28
C PRO A 317 4.50 5.48 -13.10
N ASP A 318 4.12 4.64 -14.08
CA ASP A 318 2.95 4.87 -14.93
C ASP A 318 1.62 4.37 -14.34
N HIS A 319 1.65 3.78 -13.15
CA HIS A 319 0.46 3.21 -12.50
C HIS A 319 -0.15 4.21 -11.52
N HIS A 320 -1.47 4.41 -11.63
CA HIS A 320 -2.27 5.18 -10.66
C HIS A 320 -2.44 4.39 -9.35
N GLU A 321 -2.84 5.07 -8.28
CA GLU A 321 -3.10 4.49 -6.95
C GLU A 321 -3.88 3.17 -7.04
N GLY A 322 -5.08 3.17 -7.64
CA GLY A 322 -5.89 1.95 -7.69
C GLY A 322 -5.23 0.77 -8.42
N HIS A 323 -4.33 1.04 -9.37
CA HIS A 323 -3.55 -0.02 -10.02
C HIS A 323 -2.45 -0.56 -9.09
N LEU A 324 -1.75 0.34 -8.38
CA LEU A 324 -0.73 -0.03 -7.38
C LEU A 324 -1.35 -0.81 -6.23
N THR A 325 -2.52 -0.40 -5.74
CA THR A 325 -3.29 -1.11 -4.71
C THR A 325 -3.66 -2.53 -5.17
N LEU A 326 -4.11 -2.71 -6.42
CA LEU A 326 -4.38 -4.04 -6.98
C LEU A 326 -3.12 -4.91 -7.04
N LEU A 327 -1.99 -4.36 -7.48
CA LEU A 327 -0.71 -5.08 -7.50
C LEU A 327 -0.27 -5.47 -6.08
N ARG A 328 -0.37 -4.55 -5.12
CA ARG A 328 -0.03 -4.77 -3.72
C ARG A 328 -0.86 -5.90 -3.11
N SER A 329 -2.19 -5.86 -3.23
CA SER A 329 -3.08 -6.90 -2.69
C SER A 329 -2.89 -8.28 -3.35
N SER A 330 -2.37 -8.31 -4.58
CA SER A 330 -2.05 -9.56 -5.28
C SER A 330 -0.72 -10.15 -4.84
N LEU A 331 0.25 -9.28 -4.54
CA LEU A 331 1.58 -9.65 -4.09
C LEU A 331 1.59 -10.05 -2.61
N VAL A 332 1.02 -9.20 -1.75
CA VAL A 332 0.99 -9.37 -0.30
C VAL A 332 -0.42 -9.81 0.10
N ASN A 333 -0.62 -11.12 0.15
CA ASN A 333 -1.82 -11.74 0.67
C ASN A 333 -1.50 -13.06 1.37
N ASN A 334 -2.45 -13.52 2.20
CA ASN A 334 -2.35 -14.76 2.96
C ASN A 334 -1.88 -15.97 2.14
N ARG A 335 -2.27 -16.09 0.87
CA ARG A 335 -1.90 -17.25 0.03
C ARG A 335 -0.44 -17.16 -0.39
N THR A 336 0.00 -15.99 -0.86
CA THR A 336 1.40 -15.77 -1.25
C THR A 336 2.32 -15.86 -0.04
N GLN A 337 1.96 -15.23 1.07
CA GLN A 337 2.72 -15.29 2.32
C GLN A 337 2.85 -16.73 2.84
N ALA A 338 1.75 -17.49 2.88
CA ALA A 338 1.81 -18.89 3.30
C ALA A 338 2.69 -19.73 2.38
N LYS A 339 2.63 -19.50 1.07
CA LYS A 339 3.47 -20.19 0.08
C LYS A 339 4.96 -19.89 0.32
N VAL A 340 5.32 -18.63 0.58
CA VAL A 340 6.69 -18.23 0.94
C VAL A 340 7.11 -18.91 2.25
N ALA A 341 6.26 -18.90 3.28
CA ALA A 341 6.55 -19.54 4.57
C ALA A 341 6.75 -21.06 4.44
N GLU A 342 5.98 -21.74 3.59
CA GLU A 342 6.14 -23.16 3.26
C GLU A 342 7.46 -23.42 2.52
N GLU A 343 7.81 -22.60 1.53
CA GLU A 343 9.05 -22.72 0.78
C GLU A 343 10.30 -22.49 1.65
N LEU A 344 10.18 -21.64 2.68
CA LEU A 344 11.22 -21.42 3.69
C LEU A 344 11.21 -22.48 4.82
N GLY A 345 10.28 -23.44 4.79
CA GLY A 345 10.21 -24.50 5.81
C GLY A 345 9.83 -24.01 7.22
N MET A 346 9.22 -22.82 7.35
CA MET A 346 8.93 -22.19 8.66
C MET A 346 8.04 -23.05 9.56
N GLN A 347 7.19 -23.90 8.97
CA GLN A 347 6.29 -24.79 9.71
C GLN A 347 7.04 -25.68 10.70
N ASP A 348 8.22 -26.18 10.32
CA ASP A 348 8.96 -27.12 11.16
C ASP A 348 9.54 -26.43 12.40
N PHE A 349 9.70 -25.11 12.38
CA PHE A 349 10.26 -24.31 13.47
C PHE A 349 9.18 -23.70 14.39
N ALA A 350 7.89 -23.87 14.08
CA ALA A 350 6.80 -23.32 14.87
C ALA A 350 6.75 -23.91 16.29
N ILE A 351 6.65 -23.03 17.29
CA ILE A 351 6.57 -23.40 18.71
C ILE A 351 5.10 -23.48 19.12
N THR A 352 4.66 -24.68 19.52
CA THR A 352 3.29 -24.98 19.94
C THR A 352 3.27 -25.94 21.13
N ASN A 353 2.25 -25.84 21.98
CA ASN A 353 2.05 -26.73 23.12
C ASN A 353 1.55 -28.14 22.74
N ASP A 354 1.12 -28.33 21.49
CA ASP A 354 0.43 -29.54 21.05
C ASP A 354 1.42 -30.64 20.62
N LYS A 355 2.12 -31.26 21.59
CA LYS A 355 3.07 -32.38 21.36
C LYS A 355 2.40 -33.65 20.80
N THR A 356 1.07 -33.70 20.77
CA THR A 356 0.26 -34.89 20.47
C THR A 356 -0.30 -34.94 19.05
N LYS A 357 -0.24 -33.84 18.29
CA LYS A 357 -0.56 -33.88 16.86
C LYS A 357 0.71 -34.21 16.07
N ARG A 358 0.65 -35.32 15.32
CA ARG A 358 1.47 -35.55 14.10
C ARG A 358 1.55 -34.23 13.29
N PRO A 359 2.57 -33.97 12.47
CA PRO A 359 2.68 -32.72 11.73
C PRO A 359 1.44 -32.49 10.86
N VAL A 360 0.45 -31.80 11.41
CA VAL A 360 -0.73 -31.36 10.68
C VAL A 360 -0.27 -30.08 10.03
N ALA A 361 -0.27 -30.08 8.70
CA ALA A 361 0.02 -28.90 7.90
C ALA A 361 -0.67 -27.67 8.51
N LEU A 362 0.13 -26.64 8.79
CA LEU A 362 -0.42 -25.42 9.35
C LEU A 362 -1.41 -24.81 8.35
N ARG A 363 -2.42 -24.14 8.88
CA ARG A 363 -3.39 -23.45 8.02
C ARG A 363 -2.68 -22.30 7.31
N THR A 364 -3.11 -22.00 6.09
CA THR A 364 -2.61 -20.86 5.29
C THR A 364 -2.52 -19.57 6.10
N LYS A 365 -3.56 -19.23 6.88
CA LYS A 365 -3.53 -18.04 7.74
C LYS A 365 -2.38 -18.10 8.76
N THR A 366 -2.23 -19.22 9.48
CA THR A 366 -1.17 -19.37 10.49
C THR A 366 0.24 -19.26 9.90
N LEU A 367 0.44 -19.73 8.67
CA LEU A 367 1.70 -19.58 7.95
C LEU A 367 1.97 -18.13 7.53
N ALA A 368 0.93 -17.42 7.10
CA ALA A 368 1.02 -15.98 6.84
C ALA A 368 1.34 -15.19 8.12
N ASP A 369 0.61 -15.44 9.20
CA ASP A 369 0.84 -14.81 10.52
C ASP A 369 2.29 -15.07 11.00
N LEU A 370 2.83 -16.28 10.77
CA LEU A 370 4.22 -16.64 11.09
C LEU A 370 5.23 -15.83 10.26
N LEU A 371 4.99 -15.69 8.96
CA LEU A 371 5.88 -14.93 8.08
C LEU A 371 5.91 -13.44 8.43
N GLU A 372 4.73 -12.84 8.68
CA GLU A 372 4.62 -11.44 9.13
C GLU A 372 5.35 -11.26 10.45
N SER A 373 5.14 -12.17 11.41
CA SER A 373 5.84 -12.13 12.69
C SER A 373 7.36 -12.26 12.55
N PHE A 374 7.83 -13.10 11.63
CA PHE A 374 9.25 -13.23 11.32
C PHE A 374 9.83 -11.94 10.74
N ILE A 375 9.13 -11.30 9.79
CA ILE A 375 9.55 -10.03 9.20
C ILE A 375 9.59 -8.92 10.26
N ALA A 376 8.64 -8.89 11.19
CA ALA A 376 8.68 -7.98 12.32
C ALA A 376 9.89 -8.24 13.23
N ALA A 377 10.18 -9.50 13.56
CA ALA A 377 11.38 -9.82 14.35
C ALA A 377 12.67 -9.44 13.63
N LEU A 378 12.73 -9.65 12.31
CA LEU A 378 13.87 -9.24 11.48
C LEU A 378 14.07 -7.72 11.53
N TYR A 379 12.99 -6.94 11.40
CA TYR A 379 13.04 -5.47 11.53
C TYR A 379 13.47 -5.02 12.94
N ILE A 380 12.97 -5.66 14.00
CA ILE A 380 13.28 -5.28 15.39
C ILE A 380 14.75 -5.59 15.75
N ASP A 381 15.30 -6.70 15.24
CA ASP A 381 16.69 -7.10 15.50
C ASP A 381 17.70 -6.39 14.60
N LYS A 382 17.29 -6.09 13.36
CA LYS A 382 18.11 -5.46 12.31
C LYS A 382 17.53 -4.09 11.96
N ASP A 383 16.99 -3.96 10.75
CA ASP A 383 16.49 -2.73 10.17
C ASP A 383 15.59 -3.04 8.96
N LEU A 384 15.14 -1.99 8.26
CA LEU A 384 14.35 -2.12 7.03
C LEU A 384 15.16 -2.69 5.85
N GLU A 385 16.48 -2.50 5.78
CA GLU A 385 17.29 -2.96 4.63
C GLU A 385 17.28 -4.48 4.52
N PHE A 386 17.36 -5.19 5.65
CA PHE A 386 17.21 -6.63 5.70
C PHE A 386 15.82 -7.09 5.23
N VAL A 387 14.78 -6.34 5.58
CA VAL A 387 13.41 -6.63 5.12
C VAL A 387 13.24 -6.36 3.62
N HIS A 388 13.78 -5.25 3.10
CA HIS A 388 13.80 -4.97 1.67
C HIS A 388 14.50 -6.10 0.91
N THR A 389 15.66 -6.54 1.39
CA THR A 389 16.41 -7.66 0.80
C THR A 389 15.59 -8.95 0.81
N PHE A 390 14.95 -9.28 1.94
CA PHE A 390 14.06 -10.43 2.03
C PHE A 390 12.91 -10.36 1.02
N MET A 391 12.25 -9.21 0.90
CA MET A 391 11.15 -8.98 -0.04
C MET A 391 11.62 -9.03 -1.50
N ASN A 392 12.81 -8.48 -1.80
CA ASN A 392 13.46 -8.53 -3.11
C ASN A 392 13.76 -9.96 -3.58
N VAL A 393 14.01 -10.89 -2.66
CA VAL A 393 14.28 -12.29 -2.99
C VAL A 393 13.00 -13.12 -3.01
N CYS A 394 12.13 -12.97 -2.01
CA CYS A 394 11.01 -13.88 -1.79
C CYS A 394 9.70 -13.44 -2.45
N PHE A 395 9.49 -12.14 -2.65
CA PHE A 395 8.19 -11.58 -3.09
C PHE A 395 8.27 -10.96 -4.48
N PHE A 396 9.08 -9.93 -4.68
CA PHE A 396 9.05 -9.13 -5.92
C PHE A 396 9.38 -9.91 -7.20
N PRO A 397 10.24 -10.95 -7.20
CA PRO A 397 10.45 -11.77 -8.40
C PRO A 397 9.18 -12.47 -8.89
N ARG A 398 8.22 -12.76 -7.98
CA ARG A 398 6.93 -13.39 -8.32
C ARG A 398 5.97 -12.41 -9.00
N LEU A 399 6.20 -11.11 -8.87
CA LEU A 399 5.30 -10.08 -9.41
C LEU A 399 5.15 -10.20 -10.93
N LYS A 400 6.22 -10.55 -11.64
CA LYS A 400 6.18 -10.80 -13.09
C LYS A 400 5.21 -11.93 -13.45
N GLU A 401 5.26 -13.04 -12.71
CA GLU A 401 4.35 -14.17 -12.92
C GLU A 401 2.90 -13.78 -12.60
N PHE A 402 2.66 -13.03 -11.51
CA PHE A 402 1.32 -12.56 -11.13
C PHE A 402 0.69 -11.63 -12.18
N ILE A 403 1.49 -10.76 -12.79
CA ILE A 403 1.02 -9.87 -13.87
C ILE A 403 0.65 -10.69 -15.10
N LEU A 404 1.50 -11.64 -15.50
CA LEU A 404 1.27 -12.49 -16.68
C LEU A 404 0.04 -13.39 -16.51
N ASN A 405 -0.17 -13.94 -15.32
CA ASN A 405 -1.32 -14.80 -15.01
C ASN A 405 -2.61 -14.01 -14.73
N GLN A 406 -2.56 -12.67 -14.68
CA GLN A 406 -3.67 -11.79 -14.29
C GLN A 406 -4.28 -12.14 -12.93
N ASP A 407 -3.46 -12.56 -11.97
CA ASP A 407 -3.92 -12.97 -10.63
C ASP A 407 -4.54 -11.80 -9.83
N TRP A 408 -4.30 -10.56 -10.28
CA TRP A 408 -4.89 -9.33 -9.74
C TRP A 408 -6.37 -9.13 -10.05
N ASN A 409 -6.91 -9.81 -11.07
CA ASN A 409 -8.30 -9.70 -11.44
C ASN A 409 -9.07 -10.89 -10.88
N ASP A 410 -9.73 -10.70 -9.74
CA ASP A 410 -10.49 -11.79 -9.16
C ASP A 410 -11.61 -12.23 -10.12
N PRO A 411 -11.88 -13.55 -10.22
CA PRO A 411 -12.87 -14.11 -11.14
C PRO A 411 -14.26 -13.49 -11.10
N LYS A 412 -14.70 -13.01 -9.93
CA LYS A 412 -16.02 -12.40 -9.76
C LYS A 412 -16.02 -11.01 -10.36
N SER A 413 -15.00 -10.20 -10.05
CA SER A 413 -14.81 -8.88 -10.65
C SER A 413 -14.63 -8.96 -12.16
N GLN A 414 -13.87 -9.94 -12.67
CA GLN A 414 -13.73 -10.15 -14.11
C GLN A 414 -15.07 -10.45 -14.78
N LEU A 415 -15.87 -11.36 -14.22
CA LEU A 415 -17.19 -11.67 -14.76
C LEU A 415 -18.11 -10.44 -14.74
N GLN A 416 -18.09 -9.68 -13.65
CA GLN A 416 -18.87 -8.44 -13.54
C GLN A 416 -18.44 -7.42 -14.61
N GLN A 417 -17.14 -7.27 -14.85
CA GLN A 417 -16.63 -6.39 -15.91
C GLN A 417 -17.05 -6.86 -17.31
N CYS A 418 -17.01 -8.17 -17.60
CA CYS A 418 -17.51 -8.72 -18.87
C CYS A 418 -19.03 -8.57 -19.02
N CYS A 419 -19.81 -8.68 -17.94
CA CYS A 419 -21.24 -8.41 -17.99
C CYS A 419 -21.54 -6.93 -18.23
N LEU A 420 -20.73 -6.03 -17.65
CA LEU A 420 -20.83 -4.58 -17.85
C LEU A 420 -20.50 -4.14 -19.28
N THR A 421 -19.66 -4.88 -20.03
CA THR A 421 -19.42 -4.58 -21.45
C THR A 421 -20.62 -4.98 -22.32
N LEU A 422 -21.48 -5.90 -21.86
CA LEU A 422 -22.71 -6.34 -22.53
C LEU A 422 -23.96 -5.53 -22.13
N ARG A 423 -23.77 -4.42 -21.42
CA ARG A 423 -24.87 -3.55 -20.98
C ARG A 423 -25.56 -2.88 -22.17
N THR A 424 -26.86 -2.72 -22.07
CA THR A 424 -27.65 -1.95 -23.05
C THR A 424 -27.74 -0.50 -22.57
N GLU A 425 -27.45 0.46 -23.46
CA GLU A 425 -27.57 1.88 -23.13
C GLU A 425 -29.04 2.24 -22.80
N GLY A 426 -29.24 3.07 -21.77
CA GLY A 426 -30.58 3.50 -21.32
C GLY A 426 -31.27 2.59 -20.29
N LYS A 427 -30.64 1.49 -19.85
CA LYS A 427 -31.08 0.69 -18.70
C LYS A 427 -29.97 0.58 -17.67
N GLU A 428 -30.35 0.33 -16.42
CA GLU A 428 -29.37 -0.04 -15.40
C GLU A 428 -28.64 -1.32 -15.83
N PRO A 429 -27.31 -1.37 -15.68
CA PRO A 429 -26.54 -2.53 -16.07
C PRO A 429 -26.92 -3.74 -15.21
N ASP A 430 -27.27 -4.85 -15.86
CA ASP A 430 -27.48 -6.11 -15.16
C ASP A 430 -26.18 -6.58 -14.50
N ILE A 431 -26.29 -7.11 -13.28
CA ILE A 431 -25.17 -7.63 -12.49
C ILE A 431 -25.34 -9.15 -12.35
N PRO A 432 -24.27 -9.95 -12.45
CA PRO A 432 -24.36 -11.39 -12.24
C PRO A 432 -24.85 -11.73 -10.82
N LEU A 433 -25.91 -12.54 -10.75
CA LEU A 433 -26.54 -13.01 -9.52
C LEU A 433 -26.00 -14.40 -9.15
N TYR A 434 -25.55 -14.57 -7.92
CA TYR A 434 -25.05 -15.84 -7.41
C TYR A 434 -26.11 -16.49 -6.52
N LYS A 435 -26.55 -17.71 -6.86
CA LYS A 435 -27.53 -18.48 -6.07
C LYS A 435 -26.94 -19.81 -5.62
N THR A 436 -26.99 -20.08 -4.33
CA THR A 436 -26.61 -21.38 -3.76
C THR A 436 -27.67 -22.41 -4.10
N LEU A 437 -27.27 -23.45 -4.82
CA LEU A 437 -28.15 -24.56 -5.21
C LEU A 437 -28.16 -25.66 -4.16
N GLN A 438 -27.00 -25.97 -3.57
CA GLN A 438 -26.85 -27.10 -2.66
C GLN A 438 -25.77 -26.83 -1.61
N THR A 439 -25.98 -27.36 -0.41
CA THR A 439 -24.99 -27.38 0.67
C THR A 439 -24.87 -28.81 1.19
N VAL A 440 -23.68 -29.40 1.11
CA VAL A 440 -23.44 -30.81 1.48
C VAL A 440 -22.23 -30.91 2.40
N GLY A 441 -22.26 -31.84 3.35
CA GLY A 441 -21.14 -32.12 4.24
C GLY A 441 -21.33 -31.60 5.67
N PRO A 442 -20.42 -31.97 6.59
CA PRO A 442 -20.54 -31.64 8.00
C PRO A 442 -20.35 -30.14 8.23
N SER A 443 -20.87 -29.60 9.34
CA SER A 443 -20.87 -28.15 9.62
C SER A 443 -19.48 -27.49 9.55
N HIS A 444 -18.41 -28.23 9.85
CA HIS A 444 -17.03 -27.77 9.83
C HIS A 444 -16.31 -27.98 8.47
N ALA A 445 -16.93 -28.66 7.50
CA ALA A 445 -16.38 -28.92 6.16
C ALA A 445 -17.51 -28.95 5.10
N ARG A 446 -18.37 -27.93 5.12
CA ARG A 446 -19.46 -27.81 4.13
C ARG A 446 -18.89 -27.49 2.75
N THR A 447 -19.40 -28.21 1.76
CA THR A 447 -19.20 -27.93 0.34
C THR A 447 -20.48 -27.33 -0.20
N TYR A 448 -20.39 -26.13 -0.78
CA TYR A 448 -21.54 -25.49 -1.42
C TYR A 448 -21.40 -25.55 -2.94
N THR A 449 -22.54 -25.67 -3.60
CA THR A 449 -22.69 -25.59 -5.05
C THR A 449 -23.43 -24.28 -5.36
N VAL A 450 -22.81 -23.40 -6.13
CA VAL A 450 -23.36 -22.07 -6.47
C VAL A 450 -23.47 -21.94 -7.98
N ALA A 451 -24.63 -21.50 -8.44
CA ALA A 451 -24.86 -21.15 -9.84
C ALA A 451 -24.87 -19.63 -10.03
N VAL A 452 -24.39 -19.20 -11.20
CA VAL A 452 -24.36 -17.81 -11.63
C VAL A 452 -25.45 -17.59 -12.66
N TYR A 453 -26.24 -16.55 -12.45
CA TYR A 453 -27.33 -16.13 -13.31
C TYR A 453 -27.06 -14.73 -13.85
N PHE A 454 -27.27 -14.52 -15.13
CA PHE A 454 -27.20 -13.20 -15.76
C PHE A 454 -28.42 -13.02 -16.67
N LYS A 455 -29.14 -11.91 -16.52
CA LYS A 455 -30.42 -11.65 -17.21
C LYS A 455 -31.44 -12.80 -17.07
N GLY A 456 -31.45 -13.45 -15.91
CA GLY A 456 -32.34 -14.58 -15.62
C GLY A 456 -31.85 -15.94 -16.13
N GLU A 457 -30.83 -15.99 -16.98
CA GLU A 457 -30.27 -17.23 -17.51
C GLU A 457 -29.11 -17.75 -16.65
N ARG A 458 -29.07 -19.07 -16.42
CA ARG A 458 -27.94 -19.70 -15.72
C ARG A 458 -26.75 -19.79 -16.67
N ILE A 459 -25.72 -18.99 -16.42
CA ILE A 459 -24.51 -18.92 -17.23
C ILE A 459 -23.40 -19.85 -16.75
N GLY A 460 -23.42 -20.28 -15.48
CA GLY A 460 -22.39 -21.17 -14.93
C GLY A 460 -22.73 -21.77 -13.57
N CYS A 461 -21.94 -22.73 -13.13
CA CYS A 461 -22.05 -23.39 -11.82
C CYS A 461 -20.65 -23.79 -11.33
N GLY A 462 -20.41 -23.69 -10.03
CA GLY A 462 -19.15 -24.10 -9.39
C GLY A 462 -19.36 -24.66 -7.98
N LYS A 463 -18.42 -25.48 -7.52
CA LYS A 463 -18.50 -26.22 -6.26
C LYS A 463 -17.26 -25.95 -5.41
N GLY A 464 -17.42 -25.81 -4.10
CA GLY A 464 -16.25 -25.62 -3.24
C GLY A 464 -16.55 -25.36 -1.78
N PRO A 465 -15.51 -25.33 -0.93
CA PRO A 465 -15.65 -25.14 0.52
C PRO A 465 -15.94 -23.69 0.93
N ARG A 466 -15.64 -22.69 0.07
CA ARG A 466 -15.91 -21.26 0.31
C ARG A 466 -16.55 -20.60 -0.92
N SER A 467 -17.30 -19.51 -0.70
CA SER A 467 -17.97 -18.72 -1.75
C SER A 467 -17.06 -18.34 -2.92
N VAL A 468 -15.81 -17.99 -2.63
CA VAL A 468 -14.81 -17.55 -3.62
C VAL A 468 -14.29 -18.71 -4.50
N SER A 469 -14.09 -19.91 -3.95
CA SER A 469 -13.70 -21.09 -4.73
C SER A 469 -14.77 -21.52 -5.73
N GLN A 470 -16.04 -21.33 -5.37
CA GLN A 470 -17.18 -21.65 -6.23
C GLN A 470 -17.27 -20.70 -7.43
N GLN A 471 -16.92 -19.43 -7.23
CA GLN A 471 -16.87 -18.41 -8.28
C GLN A 471 -15.74 -18.66 -9.29
N ARG A 472 -14.59 -19.19 -8.84
CA ARG A 472 -13.47 -19.61 -9.70
C ARG A 472 -13.86 -20.71 -10.67
N GLU A 473 -14.55 -21.74 -10.18
CA GLU A 473 -14.93 -22.89 -11.02
C GLU A 473 -16.11 -22.56 -11.96
N ALA A 474 -17.06 -21.74 -11.49
CA ALA A 474 -18.11 -21.20 -12.36
C ALA A 474 -17.54 -20.34 -13.51
N ARG A 475 -16.46 -19.58 -13.27
CA ARG A 475 -15.72 -18.82 -14.30
C ARG A 475 -15.13 -19.74 -15.37
N TRP A 476 -14.43 -20.81 -14.99
CA TRP A 476 -13.80 -21.72 -15.97
C TRP A 476 -14.84 -22.27 -16.94
N ASN A 477 -16.00 -22.67 -16.42
CA ASN A 477 -17.11 -23.13 -17.25
C ASN A 477 -17.65 -22.01 -18.18
N ILE A 478 -17.72 -20.75 -17.72
CA ILE A 478 -18.19 -19.61 -18.53
C ILE A 478 -17.20 -19.20 -19.62
N LEU A 479 -15.90 -19.13 -19.32
CA LEU A 479 -14.88 -18.73 -20.30
C LEU A 479 -14.80 -19.72 -21.46
N VAL A 480 -14.90 -21.03 -21.17
CA VAL A 480 -14.96 -22.10 -22.16
C VAL A 480 -16.22 -21.98 -23.04
N ILE A 481 -17.36 -21.60 -22.45
CA ILE A 481 -18.62 -21.38 -23.19
C ILE A 481 -18.57 -20.08 -24.03
N GLN A 482 -17.96 -19.01 -23.54
CA GLN A 482 -17.80 -17.75 -24.28
C GLN A 482 -16.86 -17.88 -25.47
N THR A 483 -15.76 -18.65 -25.35
CA THR A 483 -14.93 -18.97 -26.52
C THR A 483 -15.70 -19.73 -27.60
N HIS A 484 -16.68 -20.56 -27.24
CA HIS A 484 -17.51 -21.23 -28.24
C HIS A 484 -18.58 -20.31 -28.87
N ARG A 485 -19.22 -19.43 -28.09
CA ARG A 485 -20.26 -18.52 -28.62
C ARG A 485 -19.71 -17.31 -29.39
N ILE A 486 -18.48 -16.86 -29.13
CA ILE A 486 -17.86 -15.75 -29.87
C ILE A 486 -17.35 -16.20 -31.24
N TYR A 487 -17.06 -17.49 -31.43
CA TYR A 487 -16.72 -18.06 -32.75
C TYR A 487 -17.95 -18.43 -33.60
N GLU A 488 -19.17 -18.35 -33.05
CA GLU A 488 -20.43 -18.59 -33.76
C GLU A 488 -21.17 -17.30 -34.18
N MET A 489 -20.60 -16.12 -33.93
CA MET A 489 -21.00 -14.84 -34.52
C MET A 489 -19.91 -14.35 -35.47
#